data_AF-A0AAD7DPA3-F1
#
_entry.id   AF-A0AAD7DPA3-F1
#
_cell.length_a   1.000
_cell.length_b   1.000
_cell.length_c   1.000
_cell.angle_alpha   90.00
_cell.angle_beta   90.00
_cell.angle_gamma   90.00
#
_symmetry.space_group_name_H-M   'P 1'
#
loop_
_entity.id
_entity.type
_entity.pdbx_description
1 polymer ?
#
loop_
_entity_poly.entity_id
_entity_poly.type
_entity_poly.pdbx_seq_one_letter_code
_entity_poly.pdbx_strand_id
1 'polypeptide(L)'
;MPRPACPECRAPIAVDDPEPIYLDIVASKPLEIMVADGISRMDQNSPLVSVRTAARKLKQVTDQPRVDARALESLLVALDDFNKRIVPIFAKAKSQQTEIVTLKKQLASMEEVKAQAEKATQLSGEVTHLRTDGVKLRQELKDASMQRDLAVKRATEADAQERELRENARTKDGVHAQEIRRLKGLLERNAEDRSTQRNKIQSLQQERDQLLDELRSQNRDIRGNDSGYADDLEIEVRGIFTSLFTS
;
A
#
# COMPACT_ATOMS: atom_id res chain seq x y z
N MET A 1 101.73 45.22 -28.70
CA MET A 1 100.93 45.42 -27.46
C MET A 1 99.55 45.90 -27.88
N PRO A 2 98.47 45.11 -27.69
CA PRO A 2 97.11 45.56 -28.04
C PRO A 2 96.66 46.70 -27.11
N ARG A 3 96.05 47.75 -27.66
CA ARG A 3 95.52 48.90 -26.89
C ARG A 3 94.27 48.51 -26.09
N PRO A 4 94.07 49.04 -24.87
CA PRO A 4 92.85 48.79 -24.11
C PRO A 4 91.63 49.35 -24.85
N ALA A 5 90.58 48.55 -24.95
CA ALA A 5 89.32 48.88 -25.60
C ALA A 5 88.19 48.91 -24.56
N CYS A 6 87.14 49.70 -24.82
CA CYS A 6 85.98 49.78 -23.96
C CYS A 6 85.33 48.39 -23.78
N PRO A 7 85.03 47.94 -22.55
CA PRO A 7 84.46 46.61 -22.32
C PRO A 7 83.04 46.43 -22.89
N GLU A 8 82.30 47.52 -23.12
CA GLU A 8 80.93 47.48 -23.67
C GLU A 8 80.89 47.55 -25.20
N CYS A 9 81.67 48.43 -25.83
CA CYS A 9 81.59 48.66 -27.28
C CYS A 9 82.86 48.28 -28.06
N ARG A 10 83.93 47.83 -27.37
CA ARG A 10 85.24 47.46 -27.94
C ARG A 10 85.91 48.54 -28.79
N ALA A 11 85.46 49.79 -28.70
CA ALA A 11 86.14 50.92 -29.33
C ALA A 11 87.51 51.18 -28.64
N PRO A 12 88.57 51.50 -29.40
CA PRO A 12 89.87 51.80 -28.84
C PRO A 12 89.81 53.11 -28.04
N ILE A 13 90.21 53.07 -26.76
CA ILE A 13 90.19 54.26 -25.90
C ILE A 13 91.38 55.15 -26.32
N ALA A 14 91.09 56.35 -26.83
CA ALA A 14 92.11 57.34 -27.14
C ALA A 14 92.72 57.88 -25.84
N VAL A 15 94.05 57.93 -25.75
CA VAL A 15 94.79 58.30 -24.53
C VAL A 15 94.69 59.81 -24.22
N ASP A 16 94.24 60.62 -25.18
CA ASP A 16 94.27 62.08 -25.13
C ASP A 16 92.90 62.74 -24.91
N ASP A 17 91.90 62.01 -24.41
CA ASP A 17 90.57 62.57 -24.12
C ASP A 17 90.31 62.66 -22.61
N PRO A 18 90.68 63.77 -21.94
CA PRO A 18 90.36 64.00 -20.55
C PRO A 18 88.97 64.64 -20.45
N GLU A 19 87.90 63.87 -20.69
CA GLU A 19 86.59 64.29 -20.21
C GLU A 19 86.52 63.97 -18.70
N PRO A 20 86.54 64.99 -17.80
CA PRO A 20 86.43 64.74 -16.38
C PRO A 20 85.04 64.16 -16.06
N ILE A 21 85.03 62.94 -15.53
CA ILE A 21 83.81 62.33 -14.96
C ILE A 21 83.53 63.04 -13.64
N TYR A 22 82.52 63.93 -13.63
CA TYR A 22 82.03 64.53 -12.40
C TYR A 22 81.09 63.56 -11.69
N LEU A 23 81.51 63.02 -10.54
CA LEU A 23 80.64 62.32 -9.60
C LEU A 23 80.04 63.34 -8.64
N ASP A 24 78.73 63.57 -8.76
CA ASP A 24 77.99 64.44 -7.86
C ASP A 24 77.73 63.69 -6.55
N ILE A 25 78.51 64.00 -5.50
CA ILE A 25 78.31 63.41 -4.17
C ILE A 25 77.15 64.13 -3.50
N VAL A 26 75.93 63.72 -3.83
CA VAL A 26 74.73 64.16 -3.12
C VAL A 26 74.79 63.62 -1.69
N ALA A 27 74.83 64.52 -0.71
CA ALA A 27 74.78 64.14 0.70
C ALA A 27 73.50 63.32 0.97
N SER A 28 73.65 62.01 1.15
CA SER A 28 72.54 61.11 1.47
C SER A 28 71.97 61.54 2.81
N LYS A 29 70.65 61.76 2.87
CA LYS A 29 69.97 62.03 4.14
C LYS A 29 70.32 60.92 5.15
N PRO A 30 70.60 61.27 6.40
CA PRO A 30 70.86 60.26 7.44
C PRO A 30 69.65 59.33 7.57
N LEU A 31 69.94 58.04 7.80
CA LEU A 31 68.96 56.95 7.77
C LEU A 31 67.79 57.22 8.74
N GLU A 32 68.10 57.84 9.86
CA GLU A 32 67.19 58.21 10.95
C GLU A 32 66.10 59.18 10.46
N ILE A 33 66.48 60.19 9.68
CA ILE A 33 65.55 61.15 9.09
C ILE A 33 64.68 60.45 8.04
N MET A 34 65.25 59.57 7.22
CA MET A 34 64.47 58.79 6.24
C MET A 34 63.45 57.85 6.89
N VAL A 35 63.82 57.25 8.03
CA VAL A 35 62.94 56.37 8.79
C VAL A 35 61.83 57.17 9.47
N ALA A 36 62.15 58.32 10.09
CA ALA A 36 61.15 59.21 10.67
C ALA A 36 60.13 59.71 9.61
N ASP A 37 60.60 60.17 8.44
CA ASP A 37 59.74 60.61 7.34
C ASP A 37 58.85 59.47 6.82
N GLY A 38 59.43 58.26 6.71
CA GLY A 38 58.71 57.06 6.30
C GLY A 38 57.61 56.67 7.29
N ILE A 39 57.88 56.79 8.59
CA ILE A 39 56.91 56.50 9.66
C ILE A 39 55.78 57.51 9.67
N SER A 40 56.10 58.80 9.54
CA SER A 40 55.10 59.87 9.51
C SER A 40 54.11 59.74 8.34
N ARG A 41 54.58 59.21 7.19
CA ARG A 41 53.74 58.98 6.00
C ARG A 41 52.88 57.71 6.07
N MET A 42 53.16 56.80 7.01
CA MET A 42 52.34 55.60 7.16
C MET A 42 50.97 55.96 7.74
N ASP A 43 49.94 55.35 7.19
CA ASP A 43 48.53 55.58 7.50
C ASP A 43 47.75 54.25 7.62
N GLN A 44 46.43 54.34 7.74
CA GLN A 44 45.53 53.20 7.91
C GLN A 44 45.52 52.23 6.73
N ASN A 45 45.85 52.74 5.54
CA ASN A 45 45.84 51.99 4.29
C ASN A 45 47.22 51.45 3.92
N SER A 46 48.24 51.78 4.72
CA SER A 46 49.61 51.37 4.47
C SER A 46 49.74 49.84 4.58
N PRO A 47 50.31 49.17 3.57
CA PRO A 47 50.39 47.72 3.55
C PRO A 47 51.27 47.21 4.70
N LEU A 48 50.92 46.05 5.24
CA LEU A 48 51.58 45.45 6.41
C LEU A 48 53.09 45.19 6.17
N VAL A 49 53.48 45.02 4.91
CA VAL A 49 54.88 44.89 4.46
C VAL A 49 55.68 46.18 4.70
N SER A 50 55.07 47.35 4.50
CA SER A 50 55.69 48.65 4.75
C SER A 50 55.93 48.88 6.24
N VAL A 51 54.97 48.51 7.09
CA VAL A 51 55.11 48.58 8.56
C VAL A 51 56.22 47.65 9.05
N ARG A 52 56.30 46.41 8.52
CA ARG A 52 57.39 45.47 8.84
C ARG A 52 58.76 45.99 8.40
N THR A 53 58.81 46.63 7.23
CA THR A 53 60.06 47.21 6.70
C THR A 53 60.50 48.41 7.53
N ALA A 54 59.58 49.27 7.94
CA ALA A 54 59.85 50.38 8.84
C ALA A 54 60.36 49.89 10.21
N ALA A 55 59.76 48.85 10.78
CA ALA A 55 60.24 48.22 12.02
C ALA A 55 61.67 47.67 11.89
N ARG A 56 62.01 47.08 10.74
CA ARG A 56 63.37 46.60 10.46
C ARG A 56 64.38 47.76 10.37
N LYS A 57 64.01 48.85 9.70
CA LYS A 57 64.87 50.05 9.58
C LYS A 57 65.02 50.81 10.89
N LEU A 58 63.96 50.86 11.71
CA LEU A 58 64.02 51.37 13.09
C LEU A 58 65.06 50.61 13.91
N LYS A 59 65.05 49.28 13.85
CA LYS A 59 66.03 48.45 14.56
C LYS A 59 67.47 48.73 14.09
N GLN A 60 67.65 48.91 12.79
CA GLN A 60 68.94 49.27 12.20
C GLN A 60 69.46 50.63 12.68
N VAL A 61 68.56 51.61 12.89
CA VAL A 61 68.90 52.92 13.45
C VAL A 61 69.25 52.83 14.93
N THR A 62 68.52 52.02 15.71
CA THR A 62 68.80 51.86 17.16
C THR A 62 70.11 51.13 17.47
N ASP A 63 70.61 50.34 16.53
CA ASP A 63 71.88 49.60 16.67
C ASP A 63 73.12 50.48 16.31
N GLN A 64 72.94 51.73 15.88
CA GLN A 64 74.03 52.63 15.52
C GLN A 64 74.65 53.32 16.75
N PRO A 65 76.01 53.35 16.89
CA PRO A 65 76.69 53.82 18.10
C PRO A 65 76.71 55.34 18.27
N ARG A 66 76.30 56.12 17.27
CA ARG A 66 76.21 57.60 17.31
C ARG A 66 75.02 58.07 16.49
N VAL A 67 73.89 58.28 17.16
CA VAL A 67 72.71 58.91 16.56
C VAL A 67 72.66 60.38 16.98
N ASP A 68 72.44 61.27 16.02
CA ASP A 68 72.26 62.70 16.28
C ASP A 68 71.01 62.93 17.16
N ALA A 69 71.14 63.73 18.22
CA ALA A 69 70.07 64.02 19.17
C ALA A 69 68.82 64.61 18.49
N ARG A 70 69.01 65.45 17.44
CA ARG A 70 67.90 66.03 16.67
C ARG A 70 67.18 64.99 15.81
N ALA A 71 67.93 64.04 15.23
CA ALA A 71 67.35 62.95 14.45
C ALA A 71 66.58 61.96 15.34
N LEU A 72 67.09 61.72 16.56
CA LEU A 72 66.41 60.92 17.57
C LEU A 72 65.09 61.57 18.03
N GLU A 73 65.08 62.89 18.25
CA GLU A 73 63.86 63.63 18.60
C GLU A 73 62.80 63.53 17.49
N SER A 74 63.19 63.71 16.23
CA SER A 74 62.29 63.55 15.08
C SER A 74 61.72 62.14 14.98
N LEU A 75 62.52 61.11 15.25
CA LEU A 75 62.10 59.72 15.25
C LEU A 75 61.11 59.41 16.40
N LEU A 76 61.34 59.97 17.59
CA LEU A 76 60.44 59.82 18.74
C LEU A 76 59.08 60.48 18.48
N VAL A 77 59.07 61.68 17.88
CA VAL A 77 57.84 62.36 17.48
C VAL A 77 57.07 61.55 16.44
N ALA A 78 57.76 61.03 15.41
CA ALA A 78 57.15 60.20 14.38
C ALA A 78 56.59 58.88 14.96
N LEU A 79 57.28 58.27 15.93
CA LEU A 79 56.83 57.06 16.63
C LEU A 79 55.61 57.33 17.51
N ASP A 80 55.57 58.46 18.22
CA ASP A 80 54.42 58.83 19.05
C ASP A 80 53.18 59.10 18.20
N ASP A 81 53.32 59.84 17.10
CA ASP A 81 52.25 60.06 16.13
C ASP A 81 51.78 58.74 15.47
N PHE A 82 52.71 57.88 15.06
CA PHE A 82 52.39 56.56 14.53
C PHE A 82 51.65 55.70 15.56
N ASN A 83 52.09 55.71 16.83
CA ASN A 83 51.42 54.98 17.90
C ASN A 83 49.99 55.49 18.11
N LYS A 84 49.78 56.80 18.14
CA LYS A 84 48.45 57.42 18.29
C LYS A 84 47.52 57.11 17.13
N ARG A 85 48.03 57.03 15.89
CA ARG A 85 47.21 56.81 14.69
C ARG A 85 46.98 55.34 14.37
N ILE A 86 48.01 54.51 14.46
CA ILE A 86 48.00 53.14 13.92
C ILE A 86 47.60 52.10 14.96
N VAL A 87 48.06 52.23 16.21
CA VAL A 87 47.75 51.23 17.26
C VAL A 87 46.25 51.09 17.54
N PRO A 88 45.43 52.18 17.63
CA PRO A 88 44.00 52.05 17.82
C PRO A 88 43.28 51.29 16.70
N ILE A 89 43.80 51.36 15.47
CA ILE A 89 43.23 50.66 14.31
C ILE A 89 43.45 49.16 14.44
N PHE A 90 44.65 48.72 14.82
CA PHE A 90 44.91 47.30 15.07
C PHE A 90 44.10 46.77 16.27
N ALA A 91 43.89 47.58 17.30
CA ALA A 91 43.01 47.22 18.41
C ALA A 91 41.56 47.03 17.93
N LYS A 92 41.05 47.95 17.10
CA LYS A 92 39.71 47.85 16.50
C LYS A 92 39.59 46.67 15.52
N ALA A 93 40.61 46.41 14.71
CA ALA A 93 40.62 45.26 13.80
C ALA A 93 40.58 43.94 14.57
N LYS A 94 41.30 43.86 15.70
CA LYS A 94 41.24 42.69 16.59
C LYS A 94 39.86 42.52 17.22
N SER A 95 39.23 43.59 17.69
CA SER A 95 37.87 43.51 18.26
C SER A 95 36.83 43.10 17.21
N GLN A 96 36.91 43.66 16.00
CA GLN A 96 36.06 43.28 14.88
C GLN A 96 36.27 41.82 14.48
N GLN A 97 37.51 41.32 14.47
CA GLN A 97 37.78 39.92 14.21
C GLN A 97 37.12 39.01 15.25
N THR A 98 37.18 39.36 16.54
CA THR A 98 36.51 38.58 17.59
C THR A 98 35.00 38.63 17.48
N GLU A 99 34.43 39.77 17.09
CA GLU A 99 33.00 39.93 16.85
C GLU A 99 32.54 39.09 15.67
N ILE A 100 33.25 39.11 14.54
CA ILE A 100 32.96 38.28 13.36
C ILE A 100 32.98 36.79 13.73
N VAL A 101 33.97 36.33 14.49
CA VAL A 101 34.03 34.93 14.94
C VAL A 101 32.83 34.58 15.80
N THR A 102 32.41 35.48 16.68
CA THR A 102 31.24 35.28 17.55
C THR A 102 29.94 35.24 16.75
N LEU A 103 29.75 36.19 15.83
CA LEU A 103 28.58 36.25 14.95
C LEU A 103 28.48 35.02 14.05
N LYS A 104 29.61 34.52 13.52
CA LYS A 104 29.63 33.27 12.73
C LYS A 104 29.17 32.07 13.55
N LYS A 105 29.59 31.96 14.82
CA LYS A 105 29.13 30.89 15.71
C LYS A 105 27.62 31.00 15.99
N GLN A 106 27.13 32.22 16.23
CA GLN A 106 25.71 32.46 16.46
C GLN A 106 24.87 32.14 15.24
N LEU A 107 25.32 32.52 14.03
CA LEU A 107 24.67 32.17 12.77
C LEU A 107 24.56 30.65 12.59
N ALA A 108 25.65 29.91 12.79
CA ALA A 108 25.63 28.46 12.70
C ALA A 108 24.61 27.83 13.68
N SER A 109 24.58 28.31 14.93
CA SER A 109 23.60 27.82 15.92
C SER A 109 22.15 28.15 15.54
N MET A 110 21.90 29.31 14.93
CA MET A 110 20.57 29.71 14.46
C MET A 110 20.12 28.86 13.27
N GLU A 111 21.03 28.52 12.37
CA GLU A 111 20.74 27.62 11.24
C GLU A 111 20.37 26.21 11.73
N GLU A 112 21.08 25.69 12.75
CA GLU A 112 20.74 24.41 13.38
C GLU A 112 19.35 24.44 14.04
N VAL A 113 19.04 25.50 14.79
CA VAL A 113 17.72 25.69 15.42
C VAL A 113 16.62 25.78 14.35
N LYS A 114 16.87 26.49 13.24
CA LYS A 114 15.92 26.59 12.13
C LYS A 114 15.67 25.22 11.49
N ALA A 115 16.71 24.44 11.24
CA ALA A 115 16.59 23.08 10.70
C ALA A 115 15.81 22.16 11.65
N GLN A 116 16.04 22.28 12.96
CA GLN A 116 15.27 21.54 13.97
C GLN A 116 13.79 21.96 13.99
N ALA A 117 13.50 23.26 13.85
CA ALA A 117 12.13 23.77 13.78
C ALA A 117 11.39 23.26 12.53
N GLU A 118 12.04 23.28 11.37
CA GLU A 118 11.49 22.73 10.12
C GLU A 118 11.23 21.22 10.23
N LYS A 119 12.14 20.47 10.87
CA LYS A 119 11.92 19.04 11.13
C LYS A 119 10.76 18.82 12.09
N ALA A 120 10.62 19.65 13.12
CA ALA A 120 9.52 19.54 14.08
C ALA A 120 8.16 19.83 13.43
N THR A 121 8.06 20.81 12.53
CA THR A 121 6.82 21.09 11.79
C THR A 121 6.46 19.97 10.82
N GLN A 122 7.44 19.38 10.13
CA GLN A 122 7.22 18.20 9.29
C GLN A 122 6.67 17.02 10.09
N LEU A 123 7.34 16.66 11.19
CA LEU A 123 6.90 15.57 12.07
C LEU A 123 5.52 15.83 12.68
N SER A 124 5.22 17.09 13.03
CA SER A 124 3.89 17.47 13.51
C SER A 124 2.82 17.22 12.44
N GLY A 125 3.11 17.56 11.17
CA GLY A 125 2.26 17.24 10.02
C GLY A 125 1.99 15.74 9.90
N GLU A 126 3.04 14.91 9.92
CA GLU A 126 2.93 13.45 9.87
C GLU A 126 2.08 12.89 11.02
N VAL A 127 2.30 13.36 12.25
CA VAL A 127 1.51 12.94 13.42
C VAL A 127 0.03 13.28 13.25
N THR A 128 -0.29 14.45 12.72
CA THR A 128 -1.69 14.81 12.45
C THR A 128 -2.32 13.93 11.38
N HIS A 129 -1.60 13.59 10.32
CA HIS A 129 -2.07 12.69 9.27
C HIS A 129 -2.27 11.26 9.80
N LEU A 130 -1.32 10.73 10.57
CA LEU A 130 -1.44 9.41 11.18
C LEU A 130 -2.63 9.35 12.15
N ARG A 131 -2.92 10.45 12.85
CA ARG A 131 -4.06 10.53 13.75
C ARG A 131 -5.39 10.52 12.99
N THR A 132 -5.50 11.23 11.87
CA THR A 132 -6.73 11.22 11.05
C THR A 132 -6.97 9.84 10.44
N ASP A 133 -5.92 9.19 9.93
CA ASP A 133 -6.03 7.83 9.39
C ASP A 133 -6.39 6.82 10.49
N GLY A 134 -5.80 6.95 11.69
CA GLY A 134 -6.15 6.12 12.83
C GLY A 134 -7.62 6.25 13.23
N VAL A 135 -8.23 7.43 13.11
CA VAL A 135 -9.67 7.62 13.34
C VAL A 135 -10.50 6.96 12.25
N LYS A 136 -10.13 7.12 10.96
CA LYS A 136 -10.82 6.48 9.84
C LYS A 136 -10.81 4.97 9.95
N LEU A 137 -9.63 4.37 10.17
CA LEU A 137 -9.48 2.91 10.30
C LEU A 137 -10.29 2.35 11.47
N ARG A 138 -10.38 3.07 12.59
CA ARG A 138 -11.24 2.66 13.72
C ARG A 138 -12.71 2.67 13.35
N GLN A 139 -13.15 3.66 12.57
CA GLN A 139 -14.52 3.75 12.09
C GLN A 139 -14.83 2.61 11.10
N GLU A 140 -13.95 2.38 10.13
CA GLU A 140 -14.07 1.27 9.17
C GLU A 140 -14.11 -0.09 9.87
N LEU A 141 -13.27 -0.30 10.89
CA LEU A 141 -13.28 -1.53 11.69
C LEU A 141 -14.61 -1.72 12.43
N LYS A 142 -15.18 -0.64 12.97
CA LYS A 142 -16.49 -0.67 13.64
C LYS A 142 -17.59 -1.03 12.64
N ASP A 143 -17.57 -0.44 11.46
CA ASP A 143 -18.56 -0.70 10.41
C ASP A 143 -18.46 -2.14 9.90
N ALA A 144 -17.24 -2.65 9.67
CA ALA A 144 -17.00 -4.04 9.32
C ALA A 144 -17.48 -5.01 10.41
N SER A 145 -17.26 -4.69 11.69
CA SER A 145 -17.78 -5.49 12.81
C SER A 145 -19.31 -5.54 12.80
N MET A 146 -19.98 -4.41 12.59
CA MET A 146 -21.45 -4.38 12.51
C MET A 146 -21.97 -5.19 11.33
N GLN A 147 -21.32 -5.10 10.16
CA GLN A 147 -21.68 -5.90 8.98
C GLN A 147 -21.50 -7.39 9.23
N ARG A 148 -20.40 -7.79 9.89
CA ARG A 148 -20.17 -9.18 10.29
C ARG A 148 -21.27 -9.68 11.21
N ASP A 149 -21.63 -8.92 12.23
CA ASP A 149 -22.66 -9.32 13.19
C ASP A 149 -24.04 -9.45 12.51
N LEU A 150 -24.35 -8.56 11.56
CA LEU A 150 -25.56 -8.66 10.74
C LEU A 150 -25.53 -9.91 9.84
N ALA A 151 -24.39 -10.22 9.22
CA ALA A 151 -24.23 -11.41 8.40
C ALA A 151 -24.40 -12.69 9.21
N VAL A 152 -23.84 -12.76 10.42
CA VAL A 152 -24.03 -13.89 11.33
C VAL A 152 -25.49 -14.05 11.72
N LYS A 153 -26.19 -12.97 12.09
CA LYS A 153 -27.63 -13.02 12.41
C LYS A 153 -28.44 -13.59 11.25
N ARG A 154 -28.22 -13.07 10.04
CA ARG A 154 -28.90 -13.56 8.82
C ARG A 154 -28.59 -15.03 8.53
N ALA A 155 -27.35 -15.45 8.72
CA ALA A 155 -26.97 -16.85 8.56
C ALA A 155 -27.69 -17.75 9.59
N THR A 156 -27.77 -17.33 10.85
CA THR A 156 -28.49 -18.09 11.89
C THR A 156 -30.00 -18.16 11.63
N GLU A 157 -30.60 -17.09 11.11
CA GLU A 157 -32.01 -17.06 10.71
C GLU A 157 -32.27 -17.99 9.52
N ALA A 158 -31.40 -17.96 8.51
CA ALA A 158 -31.48 -18.85 7.35
C ALA A 158 -31.33 -20.33 7.75
N ASP A 159 -30.37 -20.66 8.62
CA ASP A 159 -30.19 -22.01 9.15
C ASP A 159 -31.42 -22.51 9.92
N ALA A 160 -32.05 -21.63 10.71
CA ALA A 160 -33.27 -21.95 11.43
C ALA A 160 -34.44 -22.22 10.48
N GLN A 161 -34.62 -21.37 9.46
CA GLN A 161 -35.64 -21.55 8.42
C GLN A 161 -35.41 -22.84 7.63
N GLU A 162 -34.17 -23.16 7.28
CA GLU A 162 -33.84 -24.38 6.56
C GLU A 162 -34.20 -25.63 7.39
N ARG A 163 -33.88 -25.61 8.70
CA ARG A 163 -34.25 -26.71 9.61
C ARG A 163 -35.77 -26.89 9.67
N GLU A 164 -36.51 -25.81 9.84
CA GLU A 164 -37.97 -25.85 9.89
C GLU A 164 -38.56 -26.41 8.59
N LEU A 165 -38.08 -25.96 7.43
CA LEU A 165 -38.52 -26.46 6.13
C LEU A 165 -38.20 -27.95 5.96
N ARG A 166 -37.03 -28.41 6.41
CA ARG A 166 -36.64 -29.82 6.36
C ARG A 166 -37.51 -30.68 7.28
N GLU A 167 -37.84 -30.20 8.48
CA GLU A 167 -38.74 -30.92 9.38
C GLU A 167 -40.15 -30.99 8.79
N ASN A 168 -40.68 -29.88 8.27
CA ASN A 168 -41.97 -29.84 7.59
C ASN A 168 -42.03 -30.75 6.35
N ALA A 169 -40.94 -30.87 5.60
CA ALA A 169 -40.86 -31.82 4.50
C ALA A 169 -40.92 -33.27 5.01
N ARG A 170 -40.13 -33.61 6.03
CA ARG A 170 -40.13 -34.95 6.65
C ARG A 170 -41.50 -35.35 7.20
N THR A 171 -42.22 -34.43 7.83
CA THR A 171 -43.56 -34.72 8.35
C THR A 171 -44.54 -35.00 7.21
N LYS A 172 -44.53 -34.19 6.14
CA LYS A 172 -45.36 -34.41 4.94
C LYS A 172 -45.02 -35.73 4.26
N ASP A 173 -43.74 -36.04 4.07
CA ASP A 173 -43.30 -37.32 3.49
C ASP A 173 -43.77 -38.51 4.35
N GLY A 174 -43.73 -38.38 5.68
CA GLY A 174 -44.28 -39.38 6.60
C GLY A 174 -45.78 -39.60 6.42
N VAL A 175 -46.56 -38.52 6.31
CA VAL A 175 -48.01 -38.58 6.05
C VAL A 175 -48.29 -39.23 4.70
N HIS A 176 -47.59 -38.81 3.64
CA HIS A 176 -47.74 -39.39 2.32
C HIS A 176 -47.39 -40.88 2.30
N ALA A 177 -46.33 -41.30 2.99
CA ALA A 177 -45.95 -42.71 3.10
C ALA A 177 -46.97 -43.55 3.88
N GLN A 178 -47.62 -42.99 4.91
CA GLN A 178 -48.74 -43.65 5.60
C GLN A 178 -49.95 -43.80 4.69
N GLU A 179 -50.31 -42.74 3.96
CA GLU A 179 -51.45 -42.75 3.05
C GLU A 179 -51.26 -43.73 1.88
N ILE A 180 -50.06 -43.77 1.30
CA ILE A 180 -49.70 -44.76 0.27
C ILE A 180 -49.88 -46.18 0.80
N ARG A 181 -49.43 -46.47 2.03
CA ARG A 181 -49.63 -47.79 2.66
C ARG A 181 -51.11 -48.11 2.86
N ARG A 182 -51.91 -47.15 3.33
CA ARG A 182 -53.36 -47.31 3.52
C ARG A 182 -54.06 -47.62 2.21
N LEU A 183 -53.75 -46.87 1.15
CA LEU A 183 -54.35 -47.04 -0.18
C LEU A 183 -53.95 -48.39 -0.81
N LYS A 184 -52.68 -48.81 -0.67
CA LYS A 184 -52.24 -50.15 -1.12
C LYS A 184 -53.03 -51.27 -0.44
N GLY A 185 -53.20 -51.22 0.88
CA GLY A 185 -53.99 -52.22 1.61
C GLY A 185 -55.48 -52.19 1.29
N LEU A 186 -56.03 -51.07 0.79
CA LEU A 186 -57.41 -51.03 0.27
C LEU A 186 -57.49 -51.64 -1.13
N LEU A 187 -56.51 -51.39 -1.99
CA LEU A 187 -56.43 -51.97 -3.33
C LEU A 187 -56.30 -53.50 -3.29
N GLU A 188 -55.47 -54.02 -2.40
CA GLU A 188 -55.29 -55.47 -2.20
C GLU A 188 -56.60 -56.14 -1.77
N ARG A 189 -57.27 -55.61 -0.74
CA ARG A 189 -58.59 -56.11 -0.30
C ARG A 189 -59.64 -56.04 -1.41
N ASN A 190 -59.68 -54.96 -2.17
CA ASN A 190 -60.61 -54.84 -3.30
C ASN A 190 -60.31 -55.89 -4.39
N ALA A 191 -59.03 -56.19 -4.65
CA ALA A 191 -58.64 -57.24 -5.59
C ALA A 191 -59.07 -58.63 -5.09
N GLU A 192 -58.93 -58.92 -3.80
CA GLU A 192 -59.41 -60.16 -3.17
C GLU A 192 -60.93 -60.27 -3.24
N ASP A 193 -61.67 -59.21 -2.89
CA ASP A 193 -63.13 -59.15 -2.98
C ASP A 193 -63.62 -59.40 -4.41
N ARG A 194 -62.95 -58.80 -5.42
CA ARG A 194 -63.28 -59.06 -6.83
C ARG A 194 -63.01 -60.50 -7.23
N SER A 195 -61.93 -61.10 -6.75
CA SER A 195 -61.60 -62.50 -7.01
C SER A 195 -62.65 -63.44 -6.42
N THR A 196 -63.02 -63.24 -5.15
CA THR A 196 -64.06 -64.02 -4.48
C THR A 196 -65.42 -63.85 -5.14
N GLN A 197 -65.80 -62.63 -5.52
CA GLN A 197 -67.03 -62.37 -6.28
C GLN A 197 -67.02 -63.06 -7.64
N ARG A 198 -65.90 -63.03 -8.38
CA ARG A 198 -65.77 -63.76 -9.66
C ARG A 198 -65.93 -65.26 -9.46
N ASN A 199 -65.27 -65.84 -8.46
CA ASN A 199 -65.38 -67.27 -8.15
C ASN A 199 -66.82 -67.64 -7.77
N LYS A 200 -67.51 -66.80 -6.98
CA LYS A 200 -68.92 -67.00 -6.63
C LYS A 200 -69.84 -66.91 -7.85
N ILE A 201 -69.62 -65.92 -8.72
CA ILE A 201 -70.37 -65.79 -9.99
C ILE A 201 -70.16 -67.03 -10.86
N GLN A 202 -68.93 -67.53 -10.97
CA GLN A 202 -68.62 -68.75 -11.72
C GLN A 202 -69.31 -69.98 -11.12
N SER A 203 -69.30 -70.16 -9.80
CA SER A 203 -70.01 -71.25 -9.12
C SER A 203 -71.52 -71.19 -9.38
N LEU A 204 -72.14 -70.00 -9.23
CA LEU A 204 -73.57 -69.82 -9.49
C LEU A 204 -73.92 -70.03 -10.96
N GLN A 205 -73.02 -69.67 -11.89
CA GLN A 205 -73.19 -69.97 -13.32
C GLN A 205 -73.16 -71.48 -13.57
N GLN A 206 -72.24 -72.21 -12.95
CA GLN A 206 -72.17 -73.67 -13.05
C GLN A 206 -73.43 -74.33 -12.48
N GLU A 207 -73.89 -73.91 -11.30
CA GLU A 207 -75.14 -74.40 -10.70
C GLU A 207 -76.35 -74.12 -11.59
N ARG A 208 -76.46 -72.90 -12.13
CA ARG A 208 -77.50 -72.55 -13.10
C ARG A 208 -77.46 -73.47 -14.33
N ASP A 209 -76.28 -73.72 -14.87
CA ASP A 209 -76.11 -74.54 -16.07
C ASP A 209 -76.47 -76.02 -15.79
N GLN A 210 -76.09 -76.55 -14.62
CA GLN A 210 -76.51 -77.87 -14.15
C GLN A 210 -78.03 -77.97 -14.03
N LEU A 211 -78.67 -77.01 -13.35
CA LEU A 211 -80.13 -76.97 -13.21
C LEU A 211 -80.85 -76.83 -14.56
N LEU A 212 -80.29 -76.07 -15.50
CA LEU A 212 -80.83 -75.96 -16.85
C LEU A 212 -80.73 -77.28 -17.62
N ASP A 213 -79.63 -78.02 -17.46
CA ASP A 213 -79.46 -79.32 -18.08
C ASP A 213 -80.36 -80.39 -17.44
N GLU A 214 -80.57 -80.35 -16.12
CA GLU A 214 -81.57 -81.17 -15.41
C GLU A 214 -82.99 -80.87 -15.88
N LEU A 215 -83.35 -79.58 -16.03
CA LEU A 215 -84.64 -79.20 -16.60
C LEU A 215 -84.79 -79.67 -18.05
N ARG A 216 -83.71 -79.67 -18.85
CA ARG A 216 -83.71 -80.21 -20.22
C ARG A 216 -83.81 -81.72 -20.26
N SER A 217 -83.19 -82.45 -19.32
CA SER A 217 -83.34 -83.91 -19.22
C SER A 217 -84.75 -84.26 -18.79
N GLN A 218 -85.28 -83.63 -17.73
CA GLN A 218 -86.66 -83.83 -17.29
C GLN A 218 -87.68 -83.50 -18.40
N ASN A 219 -87.50 -82.40 -19.13
CA ASN A 219 -88.37 -82.09 -20.27
C ASN A 219 -88.26 -83.13 -21.40
N ARG A 220 -87.08 -83.74 -21.61
CA ARG A 220 -86.93 -84.86 -22.55
C ARG A 220 -87.62 -86.11 -22.04
N ASP A 221 -87.52 -86.42 -20.75
CA ASP A 221 -88.17 -87.58 -20.13
C ASP A 221 -89.70 -87.44 -20.17
N ILE A 222 -90.24 -86.24 -19.92
CA ILE A 222 -91.68 -85.95 -20.07
C ILE A 222 -92.13 -86.15 -21.52
N ARG A 223 -91.40 -85.59 -22.50
CA ARG A 223 -91.73 -85.76 -23.93
C ARG A 223 -91.54 -87.21 -24.41
N GLY A 224 -90.60 -87.95 -23.83
CA GLY A 224 -90.39 -89.37 -24.12
C GLY A 224 -91.52 -90.24 -23.59
N ASN A 225 -91.98 -89.98 -22.36
CA ASN A 225 -93.16 -90.65 -21.79
C ASN A 225 -94.46 -90.32 -22.53
N ASP A 226 -94.60 -89.09 -23.05
CA ASP A 226 -95.74 -88.74 -23.91
C ASP A 226 -95.71 -89.49 -25.27
N SER A 227 -94.52 -89.86 -25.78
CA SER A 227 -94.40 -90.65 -27.01
C SER A 227 -94.73 -92.14 -26.82
N GLY A 228 -94.47 -92.70 -25.64
CA GLY A 228 -94.87 -94.07 -25.30
C GLY A 228 -96.38 -94.24 -25.21
N TYR A 229 -97.10 -93.23 -24.73
CA TYR A 229 -98.56 -93.23 -24.74
C TYR A 229 -99.17 -93.04 -26.15
N ALA A 230 -98.47 -92.36 -27.06
CA ALA A 230 -98.94 -92.18 -28.43
C ALA A 230 -98.80 -93.46 -29.28
N ASP A 231 -97.70 -94.21 -29.11
CA ASP A 231 -97.46 -95.46 -29.86
C ASP A 231 -98.36 -96.62 -29.38
N ASP A 232 -98.69 -96.69 -28.07
CA ASP A 232 -99.63 -97.69 -27.56
C ASP A 232 -101.09 -97.43 -28.01
N LEU A 233 -101.48 -96.16 -28.21
CA LEU A 233 -102.79 -95.79 -28.75
C LEU A 233 -102.92 -96.05 -30.27
N GLU A 234 -101.84 -95.94 -31.06
CA GLU A 234 -101.87 -96.29 -32.49
C GLU A 234 -101.96 -97.80 -32.74
N ILE A 235 -101.41 -98.63 -31.86
CA ILE A 235 -101.51 -100.10 -31.96
C ILE A 235 -102.94 -100.56 -31.60
N GLU A 236 -103.59 -99.94 -30.62
CA GLU A 236 -104.95 -100.32 -30.21
C GLU A 236 -106.03 -99.86 -31.22
N VAL A 237 -105.84 -98.73 -31.91
CA VAL A 237 -106.77 -98.27 -32.96
C VAL A 237 -106.65 -99.10 -34.25
N ARG A 238 -105.45 -99.61 -34.60
CA ARG A 238 -105.26 -100.51 -35.76
C ARG A 238 -105.79 -101.93 -35.52
N GLY A 239 -105.79 -102.41 -34.26
CA GLY A 239 -106.39 -103.69 -33.88
C GLY A 239 -107.92 -103.71 -33.98
N ILE A 240 -108.59 -102.58 -33.70
CA ILE A 240 -110.06 -102.49 -33.74
C ILE A 240 -110.58 -102.28 -35.17
N PHE A 241 -109.84 -101.62 -36.05
CA PHE A 241 -110.30 -101.38 -37.43
C PHE A 241 -110.18 -102.57 -38.39
N THR A 242 -109.44 -103.63 -38.03
CA THR A 242 -109.29 -104.82 -38.88
C THR A 242 -110.29 -105.95 -38.57
N SER A 243 -111.04 -105.89 -37.46
CA SER A 243 -112.08 -106.88 -37.14
C SER A 243 -113.49 -106.52 -37.64
N LEU A 244 -113.65 -105.41 -38.36
CA LEU A 244 -114.94 -104.96 -38.93
C LEU A 244 -115.12 -105.29 -40.43
N PHE A 245 -114.23 -106.07 -41.03
CA PHE A 245 -114.29 -106.43 -42.45
C PHE A 245 -113.95 -107.91 -42.75
N THR A 246 -114.52 -108.85 -41.99
CA THR A 246 -114.76 -110.24 -42.48
C THR A 246 -115.81 -110.93 -41.63
N SER A 247 -116.99 -111.12 -42.24
CA SER A 247 -118.07 -112.09 -41.93
C SER A 247 -118.86 -111.93 -40.64
#